data_AF-A0A0F9Q6M0-F1
#
_entry.id   AF-A0A0F9Q6M0-F1
#
_cell.length_a   1.000
_cell.length_b   1.000
_cell.length_c   1.000
_cell.angle_alpha   90.00
_cell.angle_beta   90.00
_cell.angle_gamma   90.00
#
_symmetry.space_group_name_H-M   'P 1'
#
loop_
_entity.id
_entity.type
_entity.pdbx_description
1 polymer ?
#
loop_
_entity_poly.entity_id
_entity_poly.type
_entity_poly.pdbx_seq_one_letter_code
_entity_poly.pdbx_strand_id
1 'polypeptide(L)'
;MDFTPIFKAVLQLWYFIPFFIFIAIIKSPWFKGIIGEFIVNVMAKIKLDKDTYHLIKNVTLPTDDGTTQVDHIIVSIYGVFVVETKNIKGWIFGSEHQKMWTQQIYKHKNKFQNPLHQNYKHVKTVQSLLNLDDLQVHSLVVFVGDSHFKTKIPDNVTYGMGYIRYIQSKIETVLTETEKLSVIEAIESGRLTRSLKTNREHIQHVKDIIAEKASQQNCPKCGSEMIKREVKKGTNKGNLFWGCSTYPKCRSTAVFQSE
;
A
#
# COMPACT_ATOMS: atom_id res chain seq x y z
N MET A 1 -28.43 -4.25 59.03
CA MET A 1 -27.50 -3.15 58.74
C MET A 1 -28.09 -2.33 57.61
N ASP A 2 -28.17 -1.01 57.76
CA ASP A 2 -28.73 -0.11 56.75
C ASP A 2 -27.64 0.35 55.79
N PHE A 3 -27.75 -0.04 54.52
CA PHE A 3 -26.79 0.26 53.45
C PHE A 3 -27.21 1.45 52.58
N THR A 4 -28.33 2.10 52.90
CA THR A 4 -28.88 3.24 52.13
C THR A 4 -27.90 4.42 51.99
N PRO A 5 -27.09 4.79 53.00
CA PRO A 5 -26.09 5.87 52.87
C PRO A 5 -24.99 5.53 51.86
N ILE A 6 -24.57 4.26 51.82
CA ILE A 6 -23.53 3.76 50.92
C ILE A 6 -24.06 3.78 49.47
N PHE A 7 -25.30 3.34 49.26
CA PHE A 7 -25.94 3.41 47.93
C PHE A 7 -26.06 4.84 47.40
N LYS A 8 -26.45 5.81 48.24
CA LYS A 8 -26.51 7.23 47.83
C LYS A 8 -25.14 7.81 47.48
N ALA A 9 -24.10 7.46 48.24
CA ALA A 9 -22.73 7.88 47.94
C ALA A 9 -22.21 7.27 46.62
N VAL A 10 -22.51 6.01 46.34
CA VAL A 10 -22.13 5.35 45.08
C VAL A 10 -22.90 5.93 43.89
N LEU A 11 -24.20 6.22 44.05
CA LEU A 11 -25.02 6.89 43.03
C LEU A 11 -24.50 8.29 42.68
N GLN A 12 -23.85 8.99 43.62
CA GLN A 12 -23.19 10.27 43.33
C GLN A 12 -21.96 10.11 42.44
N LEU A 13 -21.29 8.96 42.36
CA LEU A 13 -20.11 8.77 41.51
C LEU A 13 -20.42 8.64 40.01
N TRP A 14 -21.69 8.77 39.60
CA TRP A 14 -22.12 8.64 38.20
C TRP A 14 -21.43 9.61 37.23
N TYR A 15 -20.97 10.78 37.69
CA TYR A 15 -20.21 11.73 36.87
C TYR A 15 -18.80 11.21 36.47
N PHE A 16 -18.28 10.17 37.12
CA PHE A 16 -17.07 9.48 36.69
C PHE A 16 -17.33 8.41 35.63
N ILE A 17 -18.58 8.00 35.39
CA ILE A 17 -18.90 7.00 34.36
C ILE A 17 -18.42 7.46 32.97
N PRO A 18 -18.69 8.70 32.51
CA PRO A 18 -18.13 9.20 31.25
C PRO A 18 -16.60 9.18 31.22
N PHE A 19 -15.93 9.49 32.35
CA PHE A 19 -14.47 9.48 32.45
C PHE A 19 -13.89 8.06 32.32
N PHE A 20 -14.50 7.07 32.98
CA PHE A 20 -14.08 5.67 32.83
C PHE A 20 -14.39 5.11 31.45
N ILE A 21 -15.53 5.46 30.84
CA ILE A 21 -15.85 5.13 29.45
C ILE A 21 -14.80 5.73 28.51
N PHE A 22 -14.44 6.99 28.70
CA PHE A 22 -13.40 7.67 27.93
C PHE A 22 -12.04 6.98 28.05
N ILE A 23 -11.62 6.63 29.27
CA ILE A 23 -10.38 5.86 29.48
C ILE A 23 -10.43 4.50 28.78
N ALA A 24 -11.56 3.81 28.84
CA ALA A 24 -11.74 2.51 28.19
C ALA A 24 -11.62 2.63 26.67
N ILE A 25 -12.22 3.67 26.06
CA ILE A 25 -12.11 3.98 24.63
C ILE A 25 -10.65 4.25 24.24
N ILE A 26 -9.93 5.11 24.98
CA ILE A 26 -8.54 5.44 24.69
C ILE A 26 -7.62 4.23 24.79
N LYS A 27 -7.89 3.31 25.72
CA LYS A 27 -7.08 2.10 25.88
C LYS A 27 -7.41 1.00 24.86
N SER A 28 -8.52 1.12 24.13
CA SER A 28 -8.98 0.12 23.17
C SER A 28 -7.97 -0.09 22.03
N PRO A 29 -7.84 -1.33 21.50
CA PRO A 29 -7.00 -1.62 20.34
C PRO A 29 -7.38 -0.81 19.10
N TRP A 30 -8.69 -0.61 18.89
CA TRP A 30 -9.24 0.16 17.78
C TRP A 30 -8.77 1.62 17.79
N PHE A 31 -8.86 2.30 18.93
CA PHE A 31 -8.42 3.69 19.05
C PHE A 31 -6.90 3.84 18.84
N LYS A 32 -6.11 2.85 19.29
CA LYS A 32 -4.66 2.82 19.02
C LYS A 32 -4.37 2.71 17.51
N GLY A 33 -5.12 1.89 16.77
CA GLY A 33 -5.00 1.82 15.30
C GLY A 33 -5.18 3.21 14.67
N ILE A 34 -6.27 3.88 15.01
CA ILE A 34 -6.60 5.23 14.50
C ILE A 34 -5.51 6.26 14.80
N ILE A 35 -4.96 6.27 16.01
CA ILE A 35 -3.85 7.19 16.34
C ILE A 35 -2.64 6.91 15.45
N GLY A 36 -2.33 5.64 15.22
CA GLY A 36 -1.20 5.25 14.40
C GLY A 36 -1.33 5.76 12.97
N GLU A 37 -2.47 5.48 12.34
CA GLU A 37 -2.80 5.97 11.01
C GLU A 37 -2.81 7.50 10.94
N PHE A 38 -3.37 8.17 11.95
CA PHE A 38 -3.39 9.62 12.02
C PHE A 38 -1.98 10.24 11.99
N ILE A 39 -1.04 9.66 12.76
CA ILE A 39 0.35 10.13 12.80
C ILE A 39 1.01 9.98 11.41
N VAL A 40 0.86 8.83 10.76
CA VAL A 40 1.42 8.58 9.41
C VAL A 40 0.87 9.60 8.40
N ASN A 41 -0.43 9.84 8.43
CA ASN A 41 -1.06 10.83 7.57
C ASN A 41 -0.52 12.26 7.81
N VAL A 42 -0.44 12.70 9.07
CA VAL A 42 0.04 14.05 9.41
C VAL A 42 1.48 14.23 8.96
N MET A 43 2.35 13.26 9.25
CA MET A 43 3.76 13.36 8.91
C MET A 43 3.99 13.30 7.39
N ALA A 44 3.23 12.48 6.66
CA ALA A 44 3.26 12.46 5.20
C ALA A 44 2.86 13.82 4.61
N LYS A 45 1.76 14.41 5.08
CA LYS A 45 1.30 15.74 4.61
C LYS A 45 2.28 16.88 4.88
N ILE A 46 3.09 16.77 5.94
CA ILE A 46 4.05 17.81 6.33
C ILE A 46 5.39 17.63 5.58
N LYS A 47 5.81 16.39 5.32
CA LYS A 47 7.17 16.09 4.84
C LYS A 47 7.26 15.67 3.38
N LEU A 48 6.17 15.23 2.77
CA LEU A 48 6.12 14.90 1.36
C LEU A 48 5.48 16.07 0.61
N ASP A 49 6.17 16.52 -0.44
CA ASP A 49 5.68 17.55 -1.34
C ASP A 49 4.37 17.09 -2.02
N LYS A 50 3.34 17.93 -2.02
CA LYS A 50 1.99 17.53 -2.49
C LYS A 50 1.88 17.48 -4.00
N ASP A 51 2.73 18.21 -4.70
CA ASP A 51 2.74 18.20 -6.17
C ASP A 51 3.36 16.89 -6.67
N THR A 52 4.36 16.38 -5.94
CA THR A 52 5.04 15.12 -6.24
C THR A 52 4.32 13.89 -5.67
N TYR A 53 3.84 13.96 -4.43
CA TYR A 53 3.28 12.82 -3.68
C TYR A 53 1.81 13.03 -3.34
N HIS A 54 0.99 12.07 -3.76
CA HIS A 54 -0.44 12.04 -3.47
C HIS A 54 -0.77 10.95 -2.44
N LEU A 55 -1.28 11.36 -1.27
CA LEU A 55 -1.64 10.44 -0.19
C LEU A 55 -3.13 10.05 -0.23
N ILE A 56 -3.36 8.75 -0.36
CA ILE A 56 -4.65 8.09 -0.39
C ILE A 56 -4.78 7.21 0.87
N LYS A 57 -5.92 7.23 1.58
CA LYS A 57 -6.06 6.58 2.91
C LYS A 57 -7.26 5.66 3.02
N ASN A 58 -7.14 4.54 3.72
CA ASN A 58 -8.22 3.61 4.01
C ASN A 58 -8.91 3.16 2.72
N VAL A 59 -8.11 2.61 1.80
CA VAL A 59 -8.57 2.09 0.52
C VAL A 59 -9.05 0.66 0.73
N THR A 60 -10.31 0.37 0.39
CA THR A 60 -10.77 -1.02 0.28
C THR A 60 -10.80 -1.42 -1.19
N LEU A 61 -9.96 -2.39 -1.55
CA LEU A 61 -9.78 -2.87 -2.91
C LEU A 61 -10.38 -4.28 -3.07
N PRO A 62 -11.02 -4.58 -4.21
CA PRO A 62 -11.48 -5.92 -4.50
C PRO A 62 -10.31 -6.88 -4.77
N THR A 63 -10.48 -8.14 -4.40
CA THR A 63 -9.58 -9.25 -4.70
C THR A 63 -10.41 -10.44 -5.20
N ASP A 64 -9.80 -11.43 -5.85
CA ASP A 64 -10.51 -12.61 -6.36
C ASP A 64 -11.35 -13.31 -5.27
N ASP A 65 -10.82 -13.39 -4.05
CA ASP A 65 -11.48 -14.04 -2.90
C ASP A 65 -12.19 -13.06 -1.94
N GLY A 66 -12.45 -11.81 -2.35
CA GLY A 66 -13.14 -10.83 -1.51
C GLY A 66 -12.57 -9.41 -1.59
N THR A 67 -12.07 -8.89 -0.48
CA THR A 67 -11.52 -7.53 -0.42
C THR A 67 -10.27 -7.46 0.44
N THR A 68 -9.47 -6.42 0.23
CA THR A 68 -8.33 -6.08 1.07
C THR A 68 -8.37 -4.60 1.43
N GLN A 69 -8.10 -4.28 2.68
CA GLN A 69 -8.01 -2.90 3.15
C GLN A 69 -6.54 -2.50 3.23
N VAL A 70 -6.20 -1.36 2.62
CA VAL A 70 -4.87 -0.76 2.66
C VAL A 70 -4.95 0.55 3.44
N ASP A 71 -4.16 0.67 4.50
CA ASP A 71 -4.19 1.84 5.39
C ASP A 71 -3.82 3.12 4.63
N HIS A 72 -2.69 3.10 3.93
CA HIS A 72 -2.22 4.25 3.17
C HIS A 72 -1.56 3.80 1.85
N ILE A 73 -1.92 4.49 0.77
CA ILE A 73 -1.22 4.41 -0.51
C ILE A 73 -0.68 5.81 -0.82
N ILE A 74 0.61 5.90 -1.12
CA ILE A 74 1.24 7.15 -1.55
C ILE A 74 1.67 6.96 -3.00
N VAL A 75 1.14 7.79 -3.90
CA VAL A 75 1.42 7.73 -5.34
C VAL A 75 2.36 8.87 -5.71
N SER A 76 3.41 8.58 -6.45
CA SER A 76 4.35 9.57 -6.99
C SER A 76 4.93 9.09 -8.32
N ILE A 77 5.66 9.97 -9.02
CA ILE A 77 6.44 9.56 -10.20
C ILE A 77 7.55 8.55 -9.88
N TYR A 78 7.95 8.45 -8.60
CA TYR A 78 8.95 7.50 -8.11
C TYR A 78 8.34 6.15 -7.71
N GLY A 79 7.03 5.98 -7.89
CA GLY A 79 6.31 4.74 -7.63
C GLY A 79 5.13 4.89 -6.66
N VAL A 80 4.48 3.76 -6.42
CA VAL A 80 3.32 3.57 -5.54
C VAL A 80 3.77 2.88 -4.26
N PHE A 81 3.72 3.61 -3.15
CA PHE A 81 4.08 3.08 -1.83
C PHE A 81 2.84 2.57 -1.11
N VAL A 82 2.78 1.26 -0.90
CA VAL A 82 1.72 0.60 -0.14
C VAL A 82 2.20 0.49 1.30
N VAL A 83 1.59 1.28 2.18
CA VAL A 83 2.08 1.50 3.55
C VAL A 83 1.14 0.85 4.56
N GLU A 84 1.67 -0.15 5.26
CA GLU A 84 1.01 -0.86 6.36
C GLU A 84 1.41 -0.24 7.71
N THR A 85 0.43 0.17 8.53
CA THR A 85 0.70 0.87 9.80
C THR A 85 0.47 -0.03 11.01
N LYS A 86 1.48 -0.17 11.87
CA LYS A 86 1.36 -0.90 13.14
C LYS A 86 1.61 0.02 14.33
N ASN A 87 0.59 0.23 15.17
CA ASN A 87 0.73 0.94 16.45
C ASN A 87 0.95 -0.03 17.61
N ILE A 88 2.22 -0.39 17.85
CA ILE A 88 2.61 -1.41 18.82
C ILE A 88 3.76 -0.85 19.68
N LYS A 89 3.77 -1.21 20.97
CA LYS A 89 4.82 -0.82 21.94
C LYS A 89 5.71 -1.99 22.34
N GLY A 90 6.85 -1.72 22.94
CA GLY A 90 7.74 -2.72 23.52
C GLY A 90 8.69 -3.34 22.51
N TRP A 91 9.28 -4.48 22.87
CA TRP A 91 10.28 -5.13 22.04
C TRP A 91 9.63 -5.98 20.96
N ILE A 92 10.11 -5.85 19.74
CA ILE A 92 9.62 -6.61 18.59
C ILE A 92 10.71 -7.59 18.13
N PHE A 93 10.33 -8.85 18.02
CA PHE A 93 11.18 -9.93 17.55
C PHE A 93 10.53 -10.57 16.31
N GLY A 94 11.26 -10.61 15.22
CA GLY A 94 10.76 -11.17 13.97
C GLY A 94 11.79 -11.08 12.84
N SER A 95 11.63 -11.94 11.84
CA SER A 95 12.35 -11.83 10.56
C SER A 95 11.39 -11.83 9.38
N GLU A 96 11.88 -11.43 8.22
CA GLU A 96 11.10 -11.33 6.97
C GLU A 96 10.37 -12.63 6.61
N HIS A 97 11.03 -13.78 6.75
CA HIS A 97 10.47 -15.07 6.35
C HIS A 97 9.53 -15.70 7.40
N GLN A 98 9.49 -15.19 8.63
CA GLN A 98 8.62 -15.73 9.67
C GLN A 98 7.16 -15.31 9.44
N LYS A 99 6.22 -16.26 9.57
CA LYS A 99 4.78 -15.96 9.45
C LYS A 99 4.25 -15.10 10.60
N MET A 100 4.80 -15.28 11.80
CA MET A 100 4.39 -14.61 13.02
C MET A 100 5.59 -13.93 13.67
N TRP A 101 5.38 -12.71 14.13
CA TRP A 101 6.33 -11.96 14.95
C TRP A 101 5.88 -11.98 16.40
N THR A 102 6.81 -11.65 17.31
CA THR A 102 6.55 -11.63 18.75
C THR A 102 6.79 -10.23 19.30
N GLN A 103 5.77 -9.70 19.98
CA GLN A 103 5.88 -8.52 20.82
C GLN A 103 6.17 -8.96 22.25
N GLN A 104 7.08 -8.26 22.93
CA GLN A 104 7.31 -8.42 24.36
C GLN A 104 7.17 -7.09 25.08
N ILE A 105 6.30 -7.06 26.09
CA ILE A 105 6.16 -5.95 27.05
C ILE A 105 6.40 -6.53 28.44
N TYR A 106 7.47 -6.07 29.10
CA TYR A 106 7.94 -6.64 30.36
C TYR A 106 8.10 -8.17 30.25
N LYS A 107 7.33 -8.94 31.04
CA LYS A 107 7.35 -10.41 31.05
C LYS A 107 6.34 -11.05 30.10
N HIS A 108 5.45 -10.26 29.48
CA HIS A 108 4.39 -10.78 28.63
C HIS A 108 4.82 -10.80 27.16
N LYS A 109 4.57 -11.93 26.48
CA LYS A 109 4.85 -12.12 25.07
C LYS A 109 3.56 -12.39 24.32
N ASN A 110 3.32 -11.66 23.25
CA ASN A 110 2.17 -11.85 22.36
C ASN A 110 2.67 -12.04 20.93
N LYS A 111 2.12 -13.04 20.23
CA LYS A 111 2.41 -13.23 18.81
C LYS A 111 1.40 -12.46 17.97
N PHE A 112 1.86 -11.93 16.84
CA PHE A 112 1.03 -11.27 15.84
C PHE A 112 1.52 -11.63 14.44
N GLN A 113 0.65 -11.54 13.45
CA GLN A 113 1.01 -11.86 12.06
C GLN A 113 2.09 -10.89 11.57
N ASN A 114 3.06 -11.41 10.82
CA ASN A 114 4.10 -10.60 10.22
C ASN A 114 3.47 -9.54 9.29
N PRO A 115 3.70 -8.23 9.53
CA PRO A 115 3.13 -7.16 8.73
C PRO A 115 3.64 -7.15 7.29
N LEU A 116 4.85 -7.69 7.03
CA LEU A 116 5.36 -7.81 5.66
C LEU A 116 4.51 -8.78 4.82
N HIS A 117 4.01 -9.86 5.42
CA HIS A 117 3.17 -10.84 4.70
C HIS A 117 1.77 -10.28 4.45
N GLN A 118 1.23 -9.48 5.39
CA GLN A 118 -0.01 -8.72 5.18
C GLN A 118 0.16 -7.73 4.02
N ASN A 119 1.22 -6.92 4.08
CA ASN A 119 1.47 -5.91 3.07
C ASN A 119 1.81 -6.49 1.69
N TYR A 120 2.42 -7.67 1.62
CA TYR A 120 2.63 -8.38 0.36
C TYR A 120 1.31 -8.65 -0.38
N LYS A 121 0.25 -9.05 0.35
CA LYS A 121 -1.07 -9.23 -0.26
C LYS A 121 -1.61 -7.90 -0.80
N HIS A 122 -1.50 -6.81 -0.04
CA HIS A 122 -1.91 -5.48 -0.47
C HIS A 122 -1.17 -5.03 -1.74
N VAL A 123 0.16 -5.19 -1.76
CA VAL A 123 1.00 -4.88 -2.92
C VAL A 123 0.56 -5.66 -4.14
N LYS A 124 0.38 -6.98 -4.03
CA LYS A 124 -0.04 -7.81 -5.17
C LYS A 124 -1.44 -7.45 -5.68
N THR A 125 -2.35 -7.06 -4.78
CA THR A 125 -3.66 -6.53 -5.17
C THR A 125 -3.53 -5.20 -5.93
N VAL A 126 -2.74 -4.26 -5.42
CA VAL A 126 -2.49 -2.96 -6.08
C VAL A 126 -1.84 -3.15 -7.45
N GLN A 127 -0.85 -4.03 -7.55
CA GLN A 127 -0.18 -4.37 -8.81
C GLN A 127 -1.15 -4.94 -9.84
N SER A 128 -1.95 -5.94 -9.45
CA SER A 128 -2.91 -6.58 -10.34
C SER A 128 -4.00 -5.61 -10.82
N LEU A 129 -4.57 -4.82 -9.91
CA LEU A 129 -5.66 -3.89 -10.23
C LEU A 129 -5.22 -2.73 -11.13
N LEU A 130 -3.97 -2.29 -10.98
CA LEU A 130 -3.44 -1.13 -11.70
C LEU A 130 -2.50 -1.51 -12.84
N ASN A 131 -2.28 -2.81 -13.06
CA ASN A 131 -1.33 -3.34 -14.03
C ASN A 131 0.08 -2.73 -13.89
N LEU A 132 0.60 -2.73 -12.65
CA LEU A 132 1.91 -2.17 -12.30
C LEU A 132 2.94 -3.26 -12.01
N ASP A 133 4.19 -2.99 -12.39
CA ASP A 133 5.32 -3.90 -12.22
C ASP A 133 5.91 -3.87 -10.79
N ASP A 134 6.78 -4.84 -10.47
CA ASP A 134 7.48 -4.94 -9.18
C ASP A 134 8.41 -3.75 -8.89
N LEU A 135 8.88 -3.04 -9.93
CA LEU A 135 9.70 -1.84 -9.77
C LEU A 135 8.87 -0.60 -9.43
N GLN A 136 7.59 -0.60 -9.79
CA GLN A 136 6.69 0.56 -9.63
C GLN A 136 5.96 0.56 -8.29
N VAL A 137 5.91 -0.57 -7.58
CA VAL A 137 5.18 -0.70 -6.32
C VAL A 137 6.13 -1.06 -5.18
N HIS A 138 6.11 -0.27 -4.11
CA HIS A 138 6.97 -0.45 -2.95
C HIS A 138 6.16 -0.87 -1.71
N SER A 139 6.46 -2.06 -1.18
CA SER A 139 5.99 -2.49 0.13
C SER A 139 6.69 -1.71 1.22
N LEU A 140 5.95 -1.06 2.13
CA LEU A 140 6.49 -0.34 3.27
C LEU A 140 5.68 -0.64 4.54
N VAL A 141 6.34 -1.02 5.61
CA VAL A 141 5.72 -1.20 6.92
C VAL A 141 6.24 -0.11 7.86
N VAL A 142 5.33 0.57 8.55
CA VAL A 142 5.67 1.60 9.53
C VAL A 142 5.17 1.22 10.91
N PHE A 143 6.10 1.12 11.86
CA PHE A 143 5.79 1.01 13.27
C PHE A 143 5.73 2.39 13.90
N VAL A 144 4.60 2.69 14.50
CA VAL A 144 4.33 3.91 15.26
C VAL A 144 4.07 3.55 16.72
N GLY A 145 4.34 4.46 17.64
CA GLY A 145 4.36 4.17 19.09
C GLY A 145 5.78 3.91 19.59
N ASP A 146 5.93 3.43 20.83
CA ASP A 146 7.23 3.20 21.49
C ASP A 146 7.66 1.73 21.36
N SER A 147 8.04 1.33 20.14
CA SER A 147 8.53 -0.02 19.85
C SER A 147 10.01 -0.03 19.46
N HIS A 148 10.68 -1.11 19.80
CA HIS A 148 12.11 -1.29 19.56
C HIS A 148 12.37 -2.68 18.99
N PHE A 149 12.91 -2.74 17.78
CA PHE A 149 13.27 -4.02 17.17
C PHE A 149 14.49 -4.63 17.88
N LYS A 150 14.41 -5.93 18.16
CA LYS A 150 15.50 -6.72 18.78
C LYS A 150 16.11 -7.73 17.81
N THR A 151 15.70 -7.69 16.55
CA THR A 151 16.19 -8.49 15.44
C THR A 151 16.54 -7.58 14.27
N LYS A 152 17.32 -8.07 13.30
CA LYS A 152 17.60 -7.34 12.06
C LYS A 152 16.29 -7.13 11.30
N ILE A 153 16.03 -5.88 10.93
CA ILE A 153 14.86 -5.50 10.14
C ILE A 153 15.27 -5.21 8.69
N PRO A 154 14.42 -5.54 7.71
CA PRO A 154 14.57 -5.07 6.34
C PRO A 154 14.41 -3.55 6.24
N ASP A 155 15.00 -2.94 5.21
CA ASP A 155 14.97 -1.48 5.01
C ASP A 155 13.57 -0.89 4.84
N ASN A 156 12.64 -1.71 4.33
CA ASN A 156 11.25 -1.35 4.13
C ASN A 156 10.36 -1.60 5.38
N VAL A 157 10.96 -1.95 6.51
CA VAL A 157 10.31 -1.96 7.82
C VAL A 157 10.92 -0.83 8.65
N THR A 158 10.11 0.17 8.96
CA THR A 158 10.62 1.41 9.53
C THR A 158 9.93 1.73 10.86
N TYR A 159 10.55 2.62 11.62
CA TYR A 159 10.02 3.14 12.87
C TYR A 159 9.87 4.67 12.80
N GLY A 160 8.75 5.18 13.31
CA GLY A 160 8.45 6.61 13.36
C GLY A 160 8.60 7.27 11.99
N MET A 161 9.52 8.24 11.87
CA MET A 161 9.78 8.98 10.62
C MET A 161 10.63 8.23 9.58
N GLY A 162 11.02 6.98 9.85
CA GLY A 162 11.82 6.18 8.92
C GLY A 162 11.15 5.97 7.56
N TYR A 163 9.82 5.82 7.52
CA TYR A 163 9.08 5.60 6.27
C TYR A 163 9.18 6.79 5.31
N ILE A 164 9.21 8.03 5.81
CA ILE A 164 9.42 9.24 5.00
C ILE A 164 10.80 9.21 4.34
N ARG A 165 11.83 8.87 5.11
CA ARG A 165 13.20 8.75 4.58
C ARG A 165 13.28 7.64 3.53
N TYR A 166 12.59 6.53 3.76
CA TYR A 166 12.49 5.44 2.79
C TYR A 166 11.83 5.93 1.48
N ILE A 167 10.68 6.61 1.56
CA ILE A 167 9.99 7.15 0.39
C ILE A 167 10.88 8.14 -0.37
N GLN A 168 11.50 9.08 0.33
CA GLN A 168 12.37 10.11 -0.25
C GLN A 168 13.69 9.54 -0.80
N SER A 169 14.10 8.34 -0.38
CA SER A 169 15.26 7.66 -0.95
C SER A 169 15.01 7.12 -2.36
N LYS A 170 13.74 6.98 -2.77
CA LYS A 170 13.38 6.59 -4.13
C LYS A 170 13.36 7.82 -5.02
N ILE A 171 14.34 7.88 -5.92
CA ILE A 171 14.56 9.01 -6.84
C ILE A 171 14.44 8.61 -8.31
N GLU A 172 14.39 7.31 -8.59
CA GLU A 172 14.24 6.80 -9.95
C GLU A 172 12.79 7.01 -10.40
N THR A 173 12.61 7.71 -11.51
CA THR A 173 11.29 7.96 -12.10
C THR A 173 10.82 6.70 -12.82
N VAL A 174 9.77 6.08 -12.31
CA VAL A 174 9.18 4.83 -12.81
C VAL A 174 7.75 5.01 -13.33
N LEU A 175 7.19 6.20 -13.16
CA LEU A 175 5.90 6.64 -13.68
C LEU A 175 6.02 8.05 -14.27
N THR A 176 5.33 8.30 -15.37
CA THR A 176 5.08 9.66 -15.89
C THR A 176 4.01 10.37 -15.06
N GLU A 177 3.90 11.70 -15.18
CA GLU A 177 2.82 12.45 -14.52
C GLU A 177 1.43 11.97 -14.96
N THR A 178 1.24 11.61 -16.23
CA THR A 178 -0.02 11.08 -16.74
C THR A 178 -0.35 9.71 -16.11
N GLU A 179 0.64 8.83 -15.98
CA GLU A 179 0.47 7.54 -15.31
C GLU A 179 0.21 7.71 -13.82
N LYS A 180 0.91 8.63 -13.14
CA LYS A 180 0.64 9.01 -11.74
C LYS A 180 -0.82 9.38 -11.55
N LEU A 181 -1.35 10.27 -12.41
CA LEU A 181 -2.74 10.70 -12.35
C LEU A 181 -3.71 9.56 -12.65
N SER A 182 -3.45 8.73 -13.67
CA SER A 182 -4.27 7.55 -13.97
C SER A 182 -4.29 6.54 -12.82
N VAL A 183 -3.17 6.34 -12.12
CA VAL A 183 -3.09 5.49 -10.93
C VAL A 183 -3.92 6.07 -9.79
N ILE A 184 -3.82 7.36 -9.52
CA ILE A 184 -4.64 8.03 -8.49
C ILE A 184 -6.12 7.87 -8.81
N GLU A 185 -6.52 8.14 -10.04
CA GLU A 185 -7.90 8.01 -10.50
C GLU A 185 -8.40 6.56 -10.40
N ALA A 186 -7.59 5.58 -10.85
CA ALA A 186 -7.95 4.16 -10.77
C ALA A 186 -8.07 3.66 -9.32
N ILE A 187 -7.22 4.12 -8.40
CA ILE A 187 -7.37 3.80 -6.97
C ILE A 187 -8.64 4.45 -6.42
N GLU A 188 -8.87 5.73 -6.67
CA GLU A 188 -10.01 6.46 -6.12
C GLU A 188 -11.35 5.95 -6.66
N SER A 189 -11.42 5.59 -7.95
CA SER A 189 -12.59 4.98 -8.60
C SER A 189 -12.79 3.51 -8.25
N GLY A 190 -11.71 2.74 -8.12
CA GLY A 190 -11.74 1.32 -7.76
C GLY A 190 -12.02 1.07 -6.27
N ARG A 191 -12.05 2.12 -5.45
CA ARG A 191 -12.49 2.02 -4.07
C ARG A 191 -13.92 1.54 -4.02
N LEU A 192 -14.13 0.47 -3.24
CA LEU A 192 -15.44 0.22 -2.69
C LEU A 192 -15.75 1.39 -1.74
N THR A 193 -16.40 2.43 -2.26
CA THR A 193 -17.00 3.45 -1.41
C THR A 193 -17.86 2.72 -0.39
N ARG A 194 -17.83 3.16 0.86
CA ARG A 194 -18.73 2.66 1.92
C ARG A 194 -20.23 2.74 1.52
N SER A 195 -20.54 3.46 0.42
CA SER A 195 -21.83 3.55 -0.26
C SER A 195 -21.87 2.71 -1.54
N LEU A 196 -22.87 1.84 -1.65
CA LEU A 196 -22.98 0.69 -2.55
C LEU A 196 -23.41 0.98 -4.02
N LYS A 197 -23.43 2.22 -4.52
CA LYS A 197 -24.34 2.53 -5.66
C LYS A 197 -23.77 2.75 -7.06
N THR A 198 -22.47 2.69 -7.34
CA THR A 198 -22.04 3.02 -8.73
C THR A 198 -20.75 2.33 -9.17
N ASN A 199 -20.71 0.99 -9.15
CA ASN A 199 -19.43 0.28 -9.33
C ASN A 199 -19.25 -0.50 -10.64
N ARG A 200 -20.30 -0.99 -11.30
CA ARG A 200 -20.09 -1.97 -12.39
C ARG A 200 -19.71 -1.35 -13.73
N GLU A 201 -20.44 -0.32 -14.15
CA GLU A 201 -20.24 0.34 -15.46
C GLU A 201 -18.93 1.17 -15.48
N HIS A 202 -18.55 1.72 -14.33
CA HIS A 202 -17.34 2.53 -14.20
C HIS A 202 -16.05 1.68 -14.06
N ILE A 203 -16.09 0.57 -13.32
CA ILE A 203 -14.97 -0.40 -13.30
C ILE A 203 -14.69 -0.93 -14.70
N GLN A 204 -15.75 -1.19 -15.48
CA GLN A 204 -15.57 -1.65 -16.86
C GLN A 204 -14.86 -0.58 -17.70
N HIS A 205 -15.27 0.67 -17.59
CA HIS A 205 -14.63 1.78 -18.29
C HIS A 205 -13.14 1.97 -17.92
N VAL A 206 -12.78 1.86 -16.64
CA VAL A 206 -11.38 1.94 -16.19
C VAL A 206 -10.57 0.75 -16.70
N LYS A 207 -11.14 -0.46 -16.67
CA LYS A 207 -10.50 -1.66 -17.26
C LYS A 207 -10.28 -1.48 -18.77
N ASP A 208 -11.24 -0.89 -19.48
CA ASP A 208 -11.13 -0.66 -20.91
C ASP A 208 -10.03 0.37 -21.22
N ILE A 209 -9.90 1.44 -20.43
CA ILE A 209 -8.80 2.43 -20.56
C ILE A 209 -7.43 1.79 -20.26
N ILE A 210 -7.35 0.96 -19.22
CA ILE A 210 -6.10 0.26 -18.86
C ILE A 210 -5.73 -0.77 -19.94
N ALA A 211 -6.71 -1.49 -20.49
CA ALA A 211 -6.50 -2.43 -21.61
C ALA A 211 -6.08 -1.69 -22.89
N GLU A 212 -6.67 -0.53 -23.17
CA GLU A 212 -6.28 0.32 -24.30
C GLU A 212 -4.83 0.84 -24.15
N LYS A 213 -4.42 1.21 -22.93
CA LYS A 213 -3.02 1.58 -22.65
C LYS A 213 -2.06 0.40 -22.69
N ALA A 214 -2.48 -0.79 -22.23
CA ALA A 214 -1.69 -2.03 -22.37
C ALA A 214 -1.52 -2.45 -23.85
N SER A 215 -2.48 -2.08 -24.71
CA SER A 215 -2.38 -2.27 -26.16
C SER A 215 -1.37 -1.32 -26.84
N GLN A 216 -1.01 -0.21 -26.18
CA GLN A 216 0.12 0.63 -26.60
C GLN A 216 1.41 -0.06 -26.15
N GLN A 217 1.83 -1.01 -26.96
CA GLN A 217 3.03 -1.82 -26.75
C GLN A 217 4.28 -0.93 -26.88
N ASN A 218 4.60 -0.20 -25.81
CA ASN A 218 5.74 0.70 -25.73
C ASN A 218 7.01 -0.09 -25.35
N CYS A 219 8.15 0.36 -25.86
CA CYS A 219 9.42 -0.33 -25.67
C CYS A 219 9.88 -0.22 -24.20
N PRO A 220 10.09 -1.33 -23.48
CA PRO A 220 10.48 -1.31 -22.06
C PRO A 220 11.87 -0.71 -21.82
N LYS A 221 12.68 -0.52 -22.88
CA LYS A 221 14.02 0.04 -22.78
C LYS A 221 14.08 1.56 -23.03
N CYS A 222 13.15 2.13 -23.78
CA CYS A 222 13.24 3.53 -24.20
C CYS A 222 11.91 4.28 -24.33
N GLY A 223 10.77 3.63 -24.05
CA GLY A 223 9.45 4.23 -24.10
C GLY A 223 8.86 4.40 -25.51
N SER A 224 9.65 4.32 -26.58
CA SER A 224 9.15 4.43 -27.96
C SER A 224 8.26 3.25 -28.37
N GLU A 225 7.32 3.46 -29.28
CA GLU A 225 6.41 2.43 -29.82
C GLU A 225 7.15 1.16 -30.30
N MET A 226 6.62 -0.03 -29.99
CA MET A 226 7.07 -1.29 -30.59
C MET A 226 6.28 -1.59 -31.85
N ILE A 227 6.99 -1.92 -32.93
CA ILE A 227 6.41 -2.26 -34.23
C ILE A 227 6.64 -3.72 -34.57
N LYS A 228 5.65 -4.35 -35.21
CA LYS A 228 5.72 -5.74 -35.65
C LYS A 228 6.69 -5.87 -36.81
N ARG A 229 7.65 -6.79 -36.69
CA ARG A 229 8.68 -7.08 -37.70
C ARG A 229 8.75 -8.57 -37.96
N GLU A 230 9.13 -8.92 -39.18
CA GLU A 230 9.32 -10.30 -39.62
C GLU A 230 10.81 -10.60 -39.78
N VAL A 231 11.23 -11.77 -39.29
CA VAL A 231 12.60 -12.26 -39.49
C VAL A 231 12.79 -12.65 -40.96
N LYS A 232 13.66 -11.91 -41.68
CA LYS A 232 13.90 -12.13 -43.12
C LYS A 232 14.94 -13.22 -43.45
N LYS A 233 15.78 -13.63 -42.48
CA LYS A 233 16.93 -14.53 -42.70
C LYS A 233 17.14 -15.48 -41.51
N GLY A 234 17.65 -16.69 -41.77
CA GLY A 234 17.99 -17.70 -40.75
C GLY A 234 16.89 -18.74 -40.51
N THR A 235 17.09 -19.60 -39.52
CA THR A 235 16.22 -20.75 -39.17
C THR A 235 14.82 -20.32 -38.72
N ASN A 236 14.68 -19.09 -38.23
CA ASN A 236 13.42 -18.51 -37.74
C ASN A 236 12.75 -17.59 -38.78
N LYS A 237 13.07 -17.74 -40.08
CA LYS A 237 12.52 -16.91 -41.16
C LYS A 237 10.99 -17.02 -41.19
N GLY A 238 10.30 -15.88 -41.24
CA GLY A 238 8.84 -15.80 -41.19
C GLY A 238 8.26 -15.57 -39.78
N ASN A 239 9.05 -15.76 -38.72
CA ASN A 239 8.57 -15.47 -37.37
C ASN A 239 8.42 -13.96 -37.17
N LEU A 240 7.31 -13.60 -36.52
CA LEU A 240 7.00 -12.24 -36.15
C LEU A 240 7.59 -11.93 -34.77
N PHE A 241 8.03 -10.69 -34.58
CA PHE A 241 8.49 -10.20 -33.29
C PHE A 241 8.21 -8.70 -33.18
N TRP A 242 8.12 -8.22 -31.95
CA TRP A 242 8.03 -6.79 -31.67
C TRP A 242 9.43 -6.20 -31.64
N GLY A 243 9.69 -5.16 -32.44
CA GLY A 243 10.94 -4.41 -32.46
C GLY A 243 10.70 -2.94 -32.19
N CYS A 244 11.58 -2.30 -31.40
CA CYS A 244 11.47 -0.86 -31.15
C CYS A 244 11.51 -0.05 -32.46
N SER A 245 10.59 0.91 -32.59
CA SER A 245 10.52 1.85 -33.73
C SER A 245 11.82 2.63 -33.94
N THR A 246 12.56 2.94 -32.88
CA THR A 246 13.79 3.74 -32.91
C THR A 246 15.05 2.94 -33.27
N TYR A 247 14.93 1.70 -33.75
CA TYR A 247 16.06 0.95 -34.30
C TYR A 247 16.75 1.74 -35.44
N PRO A 248 18.09 1.84 -35.48
CA PRO A 248 19.08 1.04 -34.74
C PRO A 248 19.50 1.58 -33.37
N LYS A 249 18.98 2.74 -32.93
CA LYS A 249 19.37 3.38 -31.65
C LYS A 249 18.92 2.57 -30.44
N CYS A 250 17.75 1.93 -30.52
CA CYS A 250 17.28 0.96 -29.53
C CYS A 250 17.08 -0.41 -30.19
N ARG A 251 17.69 -1.45 -29.60
CA ARG A 251 17.66 -2.83 -30.11
C ARG A 251 16.77 -3.78 -29.29
N SER A 252 15.89 -3.23 -28.46
CA SER A 252 14.97 -4.04 -27.66
C SER A 252 13.99 -4.78 -28.56
N THR A 253 13.75 -6.05 -28.25
CA THR A 253 12.79 -6.92 -28.93
C THR A 253 11.93 -7.65 -27.91
N ALA A 254 10.69 -7.96 -28.27
CA ALA A 254 9.80 -8.83 -27.49
C ALA A 254 9.18 -9.89 -28.42
N VAL A 255 8.82 -11.03 -27.84
CA VAL A 255 8.21 -12.13 -28.58
C VAL A 255 6.80 -11.71 -29.02
N PHE A 256 6.47 -11.91 -30.29
CA PHE A 256 5.09 -11.79 -30.77
C PHE A 256 4.39 -13.12 -30.48
N GLN A 257 3.51 -13.16 -29.48
CA GLN A 257 2.62 -14.30 -29.26
C GLN A 257 1.38 -14.10 -30.13
N SER A 258 1.19 -14.95 -31.14
CA SER A 258 -0.12 -15.12 -31.77
C SER A 258 -0.96 -15.98 -30.83
N GLU A 259 -2.13 -15.48 -30.44
CA GLU A 259 -3.18 -16.31 -29.86
C GLU A 259 -3.48 -17.53 -30.73
#